data_AF-A0A7V5TQJ7-F1
#
_entry.id   AF-A0A7V5TQJ7-F1
#
_cell.length_a   1.000
_cell.length_b   1.000
_cell.length_c   1.000
_cell.angle_alpha   90.00
_cell.angle_beta   90.00
_cell.angle_gamma   90.00
#
_symmetry.space_group_name_H-M   'P 1'
#
loop_
_entity.id
_entity.type
_entity.pdbx_description
1 polymer ?
#
loop_
_entity_poly.entity_id
_entity_poly.type
_entity_poly.pdbx_seq_one_letter_code
_entity_poly.pdbx_strand_id
1 'polypeptide(L)'
;MKKTLSEKFVRRAIRDWLFRNGWGRNYKEKEASEKGVDIQVQNNKWAGYFLIETKGESKSKSAKQVSEVAFVYSLGQIITRMRVVDARYAYNYGLGLPESSAKIAIRRIPWQVARKLCLYVFSVNHDGKVRKYSWQDLRRIQK
;
A
#
# COMPACT_ATOMS: atom_id res chain seq x y z
N MET A 1 2.92 -10.41 -24.70
CA MET A 1 3.65 -9.97 -23.49
C MET A 1 2.70 -9.20 -22.59
N LYS A 2 2.54 -9.56 -21.31
CA LYS A 2 1.74 -8.75 -20.36
C LYS A 2 2.45 -7.41 -20.11
N LYS A 3 1.70 -6.31 -20.18
CA LYS A 3 2.22 -4.96 -19.93
C LYS A 3 2.54 -4.83 -18.44
N THR A 4 3.76 -4.40 -18.14
CA THR A 4 4.24 -4.10 -16.78
C THR A 4 3.36 -3.04 -16.13
N LEU A 5 3.00 -3.25 -14.85
CA LEU A 5 2.20 -2.28 -14.11
C LEU A 5 3.05 -1.07 -13.72
N SER A 6 2.74 0.11 -14.24
CA SER A 6 3.41 1.34 -13.79
C SER A 6 2.93 1.75 -12.40
N GLU A 7 3.76 2.50 -11.67
CA GLU A 7 3.36 3.05 -10.37
C GLU A 7 2.11 3.93 -10.49
N LYS A 8 2.02 4.75 -11.55
CA LYS A 8 0.83 5.56 -11.85
C LYS A 8 -0.43 4.71 -12.05
N PHE A 9 -0.30 3.53 -12.65
CA PHE A 9 -1.42 2.59 -12.80
C PHE A 9 -1.84 2.01 -11.44
N VAL A 10 -0.88 1.54 -10.64
CA VAL A 10 -1.12 1.00 -9.29
C VAL A 10 -1.80 2.05 -8.41
N ARG A 11 -1.29 3.28 -8.41
CA ARG A 11 -1.83 4.41 -7.66
C ARG A 11 -3.27 4.73 -8.06
N ARG A 12 -3.54 4.82 -9.36
CA ARG A 12 -4.90 5.04 -9.89
C ARG A 12 -5.87 3.93 -9.47
N ALA A 13 -5.46 2.66 -9.60
CA ALA A 13 -6.31 1.53 -9.22
C ALA A 13 -6.66 1.57 -7.72
N ILE A 14 -5.68 1.90 -6.86
CA ILE A 14 -5.88 2.03 -5.42
C ILE A 14 -6.78 3.23 -5.10
N ARG A 15 -6.57 4.38 -5.74
CA ARG A 15 -7.47 5.53 -5.63
C ARG A 15 -8.91 5.12 -5.91
N ASP A 16 -9.17 4.52 -7.07
CA ASP A 16 -10.53 4.14 -7.47
C ASP A 16 -11.13 3.08 -6.52
N TRP A 17 -10.30 2.22 -5.93
CA TRP A 17 -10.72 1.31 -4.86
C TRP A 17 -11.08 2.07 -3.57
N LEU A 18 -10.25 3.03 -3.13
CA LEU A 18 -10.46 3.84 -1.93
C LEU A 18 -11.80 4.58 -1.98
N PHE A 19 -12.07 5.29 -3.08
CA PHE A 19 -13.33 6.03 -3.27
C PHE A 19 -14.55 5.09 -3.17
N ARG A 20 -14.48 3.92 -3.81
CA ARG A 20 -15.54 2.89 -3.73
C ARG A 20 -15.71 2.28 -2.34
N ASN A 21 -14.68 2.35 -1.50
CA ASN A 21 -14.66 1.75 -0.16
C ASN A 21 -14.78 2.80 0.97
N GLY A 22 -15.34 3.97 0.68
CA GLY A 22 -15.66 4.98 1.69
C GLY A 22 -14.47 5.84 2.14
N TRP A 23 -13.45 5.98 1.28
CA TRP A 23 -12.29 6.86 1.50
C TRP A 23 -12.20 7.88 0.37
N GLY A 24 -12.63 9.11 0.63
CA GLY A 24 -12.57 10.19 -0.37
C GLY A 24 -12.43 11.59 0.21
N ARG A 25 -12.66 11.77 1.51
CA ARG A 25 -12.47 13.08 2.16
C ARG A 25 -11.00 13.47 2.18
N ASN A 26 -10.71 14.76 2.00
CA ASN A 26 -9.35 15.31 2.11
C ASN A 26 -8.30 14.51 1.30
N TYR A 27 -8.71 14.01 0.12
CA TYR A 27 -7.83 13.26 -0.77
C TYR A 27 -6.68 14.14 -1.25
N LYS A 28 -5.46 13.61 -1.14
CA LYS A 28 -4.24 14.20 -1.68
C LYS A 28 -3.45 13.10 -2.38
N GLU A 29 -3.02 13.41 -3.60
CA GLU A 29 -2.13 12.57 -4.38
C GLU A 29 -0.85 13.36 -4.62
N LYS A 30 0.29 12.71 -4.39
CA LYS A 30 1.58 13.37 -4.50
C LYS A 30 1.98 13.59 -5.96
N GLU A 31 2.36 14.82 -6.28
CA GLU A 31 3.01 15.18 -7.54
C GLU A 31 4.55 15.08 -7.45
N ALA A 32 5.22 15.08 -8.61
CA ALA A 32 6.67 14.89 -8.74
C ALA A 32 7.47 16.09 -8.19
N SER A 33 7.65 16.16 -6.87
CA SER A 33 8.58 17.01 -6.08
C SER A 33 8.09 17.21 -4.64
N GLU A 34 6.83 16.84 -4.37
CA GLU A 34 6.22 17.12 -3.07
C GLU A 34 6.71 16.18 -1.96
N LYS A 35 6.82 16.72 -0.74
CA LYS A 35 7.11 15.94 0.46
C LYS A 35 5.81 15.30 0.95
N GLY A 36 5.67 13.98 0.77
CA GLY A 36 4.43 13.28 1.12
C GLY A 36 4.49 11.77 0.83
N VAL A 37 3.48 11.04 1.30
CA VAL A 37 3.13 9.71 0.78
C VAL A 37 2.44 9.87 -0.57
N ASP A 38 2.42 8.83 -1.38
CA ASP A 38 1.79 8.89 -2.71
C ASP A 38 0.28 9.15 -2.65
N ILE A 39 -0.41 8.57 -1.68
CA ILE A 39 -1.84 8.81 -1.43
C ILE A 39 -2.05 9.11 0.05
N GLN A 40 -2.72 10.22 0.34
CA GLN A 40 -3.32 10.49 1.64
C GLN A 40 -4.82 10.69 1.46
N VAL A 41 -5.64 10.02 2.28
CA VAL A 41 -7.09 10.18 2.23
C VAL A 41 -7.70 9.99 3.61
N GLN A 42 -8.82 10.66 3.88
CA GLN A 42 -9.59 10.49 5.10
C GLN A 42 -10.83 9.63 4.84
N ASN A 43 -11.24 8.85 5.82
CA ASN A 43 -12.48 8.10 5.75
C ASN A 43 -13.69 9.04 5.68
N ASN A 44 -14.73 8.63 4.96
CA ASN A 44 -15.93 9.45 4.77
C ASN A 44 -16.78 9.56 6.05
N LYS A 45 -16.74 8.54 6.92
CA LYS A 45 -17.62 8.42 8.10
C LYS A 45 -16.95 8.82 9.42
N TRP A 46 -15.62 8.77 9.50
CA TRP A 46 -14.89 9.02 10.74
C TRP A 46 -13.53 9.66 10.45
N ALA A 47 -12.90 10.23 11.47
CA ALA A 47 -11.77 11.16 11.29
C ALA A 47 -10.43 10.52 10.92
N GLY A 48 -10.35 9.21 10.68
CA GLY A 48 -9.07 8.55 10.41
C GLY A 48 -8.58 8.68 9.00
N TYR A 49 -7.25 8.65 8.89
CA TYR A 49 -6.51 8.80 7.66
C TYR A 49 -5.94 7.47 7.18
N PHE A 50 -5.68 7.42 5.88
CA PHE A 50 -4.89 6.40 5.23
C PHE A 50 -3.75 7.04 4.48
N LEU A 51 -2.52 6.57 4.76
CA LEU A 51 -1.29 7.01 4.12
C LEU A 51 -0.73 5.82 3.35
N ILE A 52 -0.51 5.96 2.05
CA ILE A 52 -0.12 4.84 1.19
C ILE A 52 1.08 5.22 0.33
N GLU A 53 2.11 4.37 0.35
CA GLU A 53 3.23 4.41 -0.57
C GLU A 53 3.00 3.39 -1.68
N THR A 54 3.15 3.79 -2.95
CA THR A 54 2.91 2.98 -4.13
C THR A 54 4.20 2.65 -4.85
N LYS A 55 4.27 1.48 -5.50
CA LYS A 55 5.37 1.09 -6.40
C LYS A 55 4.83 0.40 -7.65
N GLY A 56 5.56 0.50 -8.76
CA GLY A 56 5.29 -0.25 -10.00
C GLY A 56 6.06 -1.57 -10.09
N GLU A 57 5.78 -2.34 -11.12
CA GLU A 57 6.59 -3.50 -11.51
C GLU A 57 7.82 -3.08 -12.32
N SER A 58 8.86 -3.91 -12.26
CA SER A 58 10.06 -3.75 -13.09
C SER A 58 10.07 -4.73 -14.25
N LYS A 59 10.67 -4.30 -15.37
CA LYS A 59 10.90 -5.11 -16.58
C LYS A 59 12.20 -5.93 -16.53
N SER A 60 12.97 -5.84 -15.44
CA SER A 60 14.27 -6.51 -15.34
C SER A 60 14.16 -8.04 -15.40
N LYS A 61 15.15 -8.70 -16.02
CA LYS A 61 15.31 -10.17 -15.98
C LYS A 61 15.37 -10.70 -14.52
N SER A 62 15.78 -9.85 -13.58
CA SER A 62 15.77 -10.11 -12.13
C SER A 62 14.47 -9.63 -11.44
N ALA A 63 13.31 -9.78 -12.09
CA ALA A 63 12.03 -9.24 -11.63
C ALA A 63 11.70 -9.60 -10.16
N LYS A 64 12.09 -10.79 -9.69
CA LYS A 64 11.92 -11.21 -8.30
C LYS A 64 12.73 -10.37 -7.31
N GLN A 65 14.03 -10.17 -7.59
CA GLN A 65 14.89 -9.31 -6.77
C GLN A 65 14.37 -7.87 -6.77
N VAL A 66 13.97 -7.36 -7.93
CA VAL A 66 13.43 -5.99 -8.01
C VAL A 66 12.10 -5.85 -7.27
N SER A 67 11.24 -6.88 -7.30
CA SER A 67 9.99 -6.89 -6.52
C SER A 67 10.26 -6.87 -5.01
N GLU A 68 11.29 -7.59 -4.56
CA GLU A 68 11.73 -7.57 -3.17
C GLU A 68 12.28 -6.20 -2.76
N VAL A 69 13.13 -5.60 -3.60
CA VAL A 69 13.64 -4.24 -3.42
C VAL A 69 12.49 -3.24 -3.33
N ALA A 70 11.53 -3.30 -4.26
CA ALA A 70 10.35 -2.42 -4.24
C ALA A 70 9.56 -2.57 -2.93
N PHE A 71 9.36 -3.80 -2.46
CA PHE A 71 8.75 -4.05 -1.15
C PHE A 71 9.56 -3.40 -0.01
N VAL A 72 10.86 -3.67 0.11
CA VAL A 72 11.70 -3.18 1.20
C VAL A 72 11.74 -1.65 1.23
N TYR A 73 11.94 -1.02 0.07
CA TYR A 73 11.93 0.45 -0.04
C TYR A 73 10.57 1.03 0.34
N SER A 74 9.46 0.48 -0.16
CA SER A 74 8.13 0.97 0.20
C SER A 74 7.83 0.85 1.71
N LEU A 75 8.30 -0.23 2.35
CA LEU A 75 8.17 -0.42 3.79
C LEU A 75 9.01 0.60 4.56
N GLY A 76 10.26 0.83 4.17
CA GLY A 76 11.10 1.86 4.77
C GLY A 76 10.47 3.25 4.65
N GLN A 77 10.02 3.60 3.44
CA GLN A 77 9.36 4.88 3.19
C GLN A 77 8.12 5.06 4.06
N ILE A 78 7.20 4.09 4.14
CA ILE A 78 5.99 4.25 4.94
C ILE A 78 6.28 4.35 6.44
N ILE A 79 7.29 3.62 6.95
CA ILE A 79 7.73 3.73 8.35
C ILE A 79 8.19 5.16 8.66
N THR A 80 8.95 5.81 7.77
CA THR A 80 9.36 7.21 7.97
C THR A 80 8.19 8.21 7.98
N ARG A 81 7.00 7.80 7.54
CA ARG A 81 5.79 8.65 7.52
C ARG A 81 4.84 8.36 8.67
N MET A 82 5.17 7.40 9.52
CA MET A 82 4.35 7.09 10.69
C MET A 82 4.36 8.24 11.68
N ARG A 83 3.18 8.57 12.19
CA ARG A 83 2.99 9.63 13.17
C ARG A 83 2.87 9.03 14.56
N VAL A 84 3.48 9.70 15.54
CA VAL A 84 3.22 9.46 16.96
C VAL A 84 1.88 10.09 17.30
N VAL A 85 0.90 9.26 17.64
CA VAL A 85 -0.45 9.68 18.01
C VAL A 85 -0.98 8.80 19.13
N ASP A 86 -1.75 9.39 20.04
CA ASP A 86 -2.37 8.63 21.14
C ASP A 86 -3.52 7.74 20.64
N ALA A 87 -4.23 8.22 19.61
CA ALA A 87 -5.31 7.48 18.97
C ALA A 87 -4.77 6.45 17.96
N ARG A 88 -4.62 5.19 18.40
CA ARG A 88 -4.08 4.06 17.60
C ARG A 88 -4.62 3.95 16.17
N TYR A 89 -5.89 4.28 15.93
CA TYR A 89 -6.55 4.14 14.62
C TYR A 89 -6.72 5.46 13.86
N ALA A 90 -6.18 6.57 14.37
CA ALA A 90 -6.21 7.84 13.66
C ALA A 90 -5.46 7.78 12.31
N TYR A 91 -4.45 6.91 12.22
CA TYR A 91 -3.68 6.69 11.00
C TYR A 91 -3.57 5.20 10.66
N ASN A 92 -3.96 4.88 9.44
CA ASN A 92 -3.72 3.59 8.79
C ASN A 92 -2.61 3.79 7.77
N TYR A 93 -1.83 2.74 7.50
CA TYR A 93 -0.69 2.79 6.60
C TYR A 93 -0.79 1.70 5.54
N GLY A 94 -0.40 1.99 4.31
CA GLY A 94 -0.57 1.07 3.18
C GLY A 94 0.67 0.94 2.31
N LEU A 95 0.93 -0.28 1.85
CA LEU A 95 1.82 -0.55 0.73
C LEU A 95 0.97 -0.85 -0.51
N GLY A 96 1.03 0.03 -1.51
CA GLY A 96 0.39 -0.14 -2.82
C GLY A 96 1.31 -0.83 -3.80
N LEU A 97 1.12 -2.13 -4.00
CA LEU A 97 2.06 -2.98 -4.70
C LEU A 97 1.38 -3.76 -5.84
N PRO A 98 2.11 -4.05 -6.92
CA PRO A 98 1.71 -5.09 -7.87
C PRO A 98 1.64 -6.46 -7.18
N GLU A 99 0.85 -7.39 -7.73
CA GLU A 99 0.70 -8.75 -7.16
C GLU A 99 2.03 -9.46 -6.89
N SER A 100 3.02 -9.29 -7.76
CA SER A 100 4.37 -9.85 -7.63
C SER A 100 5.05 -9.42 -6.33
N SER A 101 5.13 -8.10 -6.07
CA SER A 101 5.71 -7.54 -4.85
C SER A 101 4.81 -7.72 -3.62
N ALA A 102 3.49 -7.66 -3.79
CA ALA A 102 2.52 -7.84 -2.71
C ALA A 102 2.62 -9.25 -2.09
N LYS A 103 2.78 -10.29 -2.92
CA LYS A 103 3.01 -11.67 -2.45
C LYS A 103 4.23 -11.78 -1.53
N ILE A 104 5.31 -11.06 -1.86
CA ILE A 104 6.51 -11.01 -1.02
C ILE A 104 6.22 -10.32 0.31
N ALA A 105 5.58 -9.14 0.26
CA ALA A 105 5.23 -8.36 1.43
C ALA A 105 4.34 -9.15 2.41
N ILE A 106 3.27 -9.79 1.92
CA ILE A 106 2.32 -10.57 2.73
C ILE A 106 3.00 -11.75 3.43
N ARG A 107 3.96 -12.40 2.76
CA ARG A 107 4.73 -13.51 3.33
C ARG A 107 5.74 -13.05 4.38
N ARG A 108 6.34 -11.86 4.21
CA ARG A 108 7.49 -11.41 5.01
C ARG A 108 7.14 -10.43 6.13
N ILE A 109 6.05 -9.68 6.03
CA ILE A 109 5.60 -8.80 7.12
C ILE A 109 4.90 -9.69 8.16
N PRO A 110 5.42 -9.85 9.39
CA PRO A 110 4.72 -10.63 10.40
C PRO A 110 3.35 -10.02 10.72
N TRP A 111 2.32 -10.83 10.83
CA TRP A 111 0.96 -10.31 11.07
C TRP A 111 0.85 -9.49 12.36
N GLN A 112 1.65 -9.81 13.38
CA GLN A 112 1.71 -9.04 14.63
C GLN A 112 2.23 -7.61 14.40
N VAL A 113 3.23 -7.47 13.53
CA VAL A 113 3.80 -6.17 13.15
C VAL A 113 2.76 -5.38 12.36
N ALA A 114 2.10 -6.01 11.37
CA ALA A 114 1.03 -5.37 10.61
C ALA A 114 -0.10 -4.85 11.53
N ARG A 115 -0.48 -5.64 12.55
CA ARG A 115 -1.48 -5.24 13.55
C ARG A 115 -1.00 -4.05 14.39
N LYS A 116 0.23 -4.09 14.88
CA LYS A 116 0.78 -3.03 15.75
C LYS A 116 0.93 -1.71 15.00
N LEU A 117 1.31 -1.77 13.74
CA LEU A 117 1.55 -0.61 12.88
C LEU A 117 0.31 -0.14 12.12
N CYS A 118 -0.85 -0.79 12.26
CA CYS A 118 -2.03 -0.52 11.42
C CYS A 118 -1.69 -0.53 9.92
N LEU A 119 -0.83 -1.48 9.51
CA LEU A 119 -0.28 -1.61 8.16
C LEU A 119 -1.11 -2.59 7.32
N TYR A 120 -1.39 -2.18 6.09
CA TYR A 120 -2.15 -2.94 5.10
C TYR A 120 -1.33 -3.10 3.81
N VAL A 121 -1.61 -4.16 3.05
CA VAL A 121 -1.05 -4.35 1.70
C VAL A 121 -2.17 -4.28 0.68
N PHE A 122 -2.05 -3.37 -0.29
CA PHE A 122 -2.90 -3.27 -1.47
C PHE A 122 -2.22 -3.97 -2.62
N SER A 123 -2.76 -5.11 -3.04
CA SER A 123 -2.27 -5.87 -4.19
C SER A 123 -3.08 -5.50 -5.42
N VAL A 124 -2.41 -5.00 -6.46
CA VAL A 124 -3.02 -4.61 -7.73
C VAL A 124 -2.62 -5.60 -8.82
N ASN A 125 -3.60 -6.17 -9.51
CA ASN A 125 -3.38 -7.06 -10.65
C ASN A 125 -3.35 -6.29 -11.99
N HIS A 126 -3.06 -6.99 -13.09
CA HIS A 126 -3.01 -6.37 -14.43
C HIS A 126 -4.36 -5.83 -14.93
N ASP A 127 -5.48 -6.28 -14.36
CA ASP A 127 -6.83 -5.79 -14.69
C ASP A 127 -7.22 -4.57 -13.86
N GLY A 128 -6.33 -4.09 -12.97
CA GLY A 128 -6.62 -3.00 -12.03
C GLY A 128 -7.51 -3.42 -10.86
N LYS A 129 -7.74 -4.71 -10.66
CA LYS A 129 -8.43 -5.21 -9.46
C LYS A 129 -7.50 -5.07 -8.26
N VAL A 130 -8.03 -4.48 -7.19
CA VAL A 130 -7.31 -4.23 -5.95
C VAL A 130 -7.82 -5.17 -4.86
N ARG A 131 -6.90 -5.91 -4.23
CA ARG A 131 -7.16 -6.68 -3.01
C ARG A 131 -6.42 -6.06 -1.84
N LYS A 132 -7.17 -5.66 -0.80
CA LYS A 132 -6.62 -5.19 0.47
C LYS A 132 -6.39 -6.37 1.40
N TYR A 133 -5.19 -6.48 1.95
CA TYR A 133 -4.82 -7.45 2.98
C TYR A 133 -4.60 -6.72 4.31
N SER A 134 -5.35 -7.17 5.31
CA SER A 134 -5.24 -6.77 6.71
C SER A 134 -4.35 -7.73 7.50
N TRP A 135 -4.03 -7.40 8.75
CA TRP A 135 -3.29 -8.30 9.64
C TRP A 135 -4.01 -9.64 9.85
N GLN A 136 -5.35 -9.68 9.81
CA GLN A 136 -6.10 -10.94 9.88
C GLN A 136 -5.83 -11.83 8.68
N ASP A 137 -5.70 -11.24 7.49
CA ASP A 137 -5.40 -11.98 6.26
C ASP A 137 -3.97 -12.52 6.29
N LEU A 138 -3.00 -11.70 6.71
CA LEU A 138 -1.61 -12.14 6.92
C LEU A 138 -1.55 -13.28 7.95
N ARG A 139 -2.30 -13.19 9.05
CA ARG A 139 -2.37 -14.24 10.06
C ARG A 139 -2.90 -15.56 9.51
N ARG A 140 -3.85 -15.54 8.56
CA ARG A 140 -4.36 -16.76 7.92
C ARG A 140 -3.36 -17.37 6.94
N ILE A 141 -2.52 -16.55 6.31
CA ILE A 141 -1.54 -16.99 5.30
C ILE A 141 -0.25 -17.53 5.95
N GLN A 142 0.11 -17.02 7.13
CA GLN A 142 1.33 -17.37 7.86
C GLN A 142 1.13 -18.50 8.88
N LYS A 143 -0.11 -18.91 9.10
CA LYS A 143 -0.46 -20.12 9.84
C LYS A 143 -0.43 -21.32 8.91
#